data_AF-A0AAN0JSK8-F1
#
_entry.id   AF-A0AAN0JSK8-F1
#
_cell.length_a   1.000
_cell.length_b   1.000
_cell.length_c   1.000
_cell.angle_alpha   90.00
_cell.angle_beta   90.00
_cell.angle_gamma   90.00
#
_symmetry.space_group_name_H-M   'P 1'
#
loop_
_entity.id
_entity.type
_entity.pdbx_description
1 polymer ?
#
loop_
_entity_poly.entity_id
_entity_poly.type
_entity_poly.pdbx_seq_one_letter_code
_entity_poly.pdbx_strand_id
1 'polypeptide(L)'
;MMKGACGMVTLHINDEDYLAVIGGWGPLHNNTPPQPGAKYSGTHVQYCNEVHMYRLKTGKWISPIVTGDRPPPISSFTLTSITNATAILFGGSTDEDSVSNDVYIFEFANTSVKCKKFSNPGGSLRTTPTSSGWISYQ
;
A
#
# COMPACT_ATOMS: atom_id res chain seq x y z
N MET A 1 10.35 -0.47 15.74
CA MET A 1 9.38 -0.76 14.67
C MET A 1 9.01 -2.25 14.75
N MET A 2 7.81 -2.56 15.26
CA MET A 2 7.18 -3.89 15.23
C MET A 2 5.78 -3.65 14.68
N LYS A 3 5.44 -4.28 13.55
CA LYS A 3 4.18 -4.03 12.85
C LYS A 3 3.52 -5.34 12.45
N GLY A 4 2.34 -5.60 12.98
CA GLY A 4 1.47 -6.68 12.56
C GLY A 4 0.66 -6.29 11.33
N ALA A 5 0.29 -7.29 10.51
CA ALA A 5 -0.56 -7.14 9.33
C ALA A 5 -0.17 -5.99 8.37
N CYS A 6 1.15 -5.74 8.22
CA CYS A 6 1.69 -4.81 7.25
C CYS A 6 1.78 -5.45 5.86
N GLY A 7 1.83 -4.62 4.82
CA GLY A 7 2.16 -5.06 3.47
C GLY A 7 3.66 -5.03 3.25
N MET A 8 4.18 -6.06 2.58
CA MET A 8 5.60 -6.15 2.24
C MET A 8 5.79 -6.50 0.78
N VAL A 9 6.79 -5.89 0.14
CA VAL A 9 7.12 -6.14 -1.27
C VAL A 9 8.61 -5.96 -1.52
N THR A 10 9.20 -6.81 -2.36
CA THR A 10 10.59 -6.66 -2.81
C THR A 10 10.66 -5.74 -4.02
N LEU A 11 11.68 -4.88 -4.03
CA LEU A 11 11.94 -3.90 -5.08
C LEU A 11 13.39 -4.02 -5.53
N HIS A 12 13.65 -3.66 -6.78
CA HIS A 12 14.98 -3.59 -7.37
C HIS A 12 15.18 -2.20 -7.99
N ILE A 13 16.02 -1.38 -7.37
CA ILE A 13 16.19 0.03 -7.72
C ILE A 13 17.69 0.33 -7.83
N ASN A 14 18.14 0.79 -8.99
CA ASN A 14 19.55 1.13 -9.26
C ASN A 14 20.53 -0.01 -8.89
N ASP A 15 20.27 -1.22 -9.39
CA ASP A 15 21.06 -2.45 -9.13
C ASP A 15 21.14 -2.86 -7.65
N GLU A 16 20.19 -2.41 -6.83
CA GLU A 16 20.10 -2.77 -5.41
C GLU A 16 18.70 -3.26 -5.04
N ASP A 17 18.67 -4.27 -4.19
CA ASP A 17 17.43 -4.85 -3.69
C ASP A 17 16.98 -4.19 -2.38
N TYR A 18 15.67 -3.96 -2.28
CA TYR A 18 15.01 -3.39 -1.12
C TYR A 18 13.80 -4.22 -0.72
N LEU A 19 13.53 -4.30 0.58
CA LEU A 19 12.24 -4.73 1.11
C LEU A 19 11.46 -3.47 1.53
N ALA A 20 10.37 -3.17 0.86
CA ALA A 20 9.44 -2.13 1.29
C ALA A 20 8.42 -2.71 2.27
N VAL A 21 8.18 -2.00 3.37
CA VAL A 21 7.19 -2.33 4.40
C VAL A 21 6.25 -1.13 4.57
N ILE A 22 4.96 -1.36 4.38
CA ILE A 22 3.93 -0.32 4.37
C ILE A 22 2.86 -0.64 5.42
N GLY A 23 2.42 0.37 6.15
CA GLY A 23 1.26 0.30 7.04
C GLY A 23 1.40 -0.75 8.14
N GLY A 24 0.27 -1.34 8.52
CA GLY A 24 0.15 -2.27 9.66
C GLY A 24 -0.16 -1.55 10.97
N TRP A 25 -0.18 -2.33 12.05
CA TRP A 25 -0.48 -1.85 13.39
C TRP A 25 0.58 -2.27 14.41
N GLY A 26 0.73 -1.49 15.48
CA GLY A 26 1.67 -1.76 16.56
C GLY A 26 1.21 -1.14 17.89
N PRO A 27 2.08 -1.16 18.92
CA PRO A 27 1.78 -0.53 20.21
C PRO A 27 1.53 0.98 20.08
N LEU A 28 0.60 1.53 20.88
CA LEU A 28 0.27 2.96 20.92
C LEU A 28 1.47 3.84 21.28
N HIS A 29 2.34 3.33 22.16
CA HIS A 29 3.56 3.99 22.57
C HIS A 29 4.74 3.30 21.91
N ASN A 30 5.31 3.95 20.90
CA ASN A 30 6.52 3.51 20.25
C ASN A 30 7.58 4.63 20.37
N ASN A 31 8.78 4.28 20.82
CA ASN A 31 9.90 5.22 20.96
C ASN A 31 10.53 5.61 19.60
N THR A 32 9.93 5.19 18.49
CA THR A 32 10.41 5.54 17.14
C THR A 32 9.81 6.89 16.74
N PRO A 33 10.62 7.87 16.29
CA PRO A 33 10.10 9.13 15.77
C PRO A 33 9.12 8.89 14.60
N PRO A 34 7.96 9.58 14.57
CA PRO A 34 7.00 9.46 13.49
C PRO A 34 7.61 9.81 12.12
N GLN A 35 7.31 9.03 11.08
CA GLN A 35 7.66 9.43 9.71
C GLN A 35 6.92 10.72 9.31
N PRO A 36 7.60 11.73 8.71
CA PRO A 36 6.97 12.95 8.25
C PRO A 36 5.77 12.72 7.31
N GLY A 37 4.67 13.40 7.62
CA GLY A 37 3.40 13.31 6.89
C GLY A 37 2.65 11.98 7.04
N ALA A 38 3.17 11.03 7.84
CA ALA A 38 2.42 9.83 8.19
C ALA A 38 1.29 10.17 9.17
N LYS A 39 0.23 9.38 9.10
CA LYS A 39 -0.94 9.44 9.97
C LYS A 39 -1.01 8.17 10.81
N TYR A 40 -1.66 8.31 11.95
CA TYR A 40 -1.85 7.27 12.93
C TYR A 40 -3.29 7.29 13.42
N SER A 41 -3.84 6.13 13.73
CA SER A 41 -5.20 5.99 14.28
C SER A 41 -5.28 4.77 15.20
N GLY A 42 -6.38 4.67 15.95
CA GLY A 42 -6.67 3.55 16.85
C GLY A 42 -6.53 3.90 18.33
N THR A 43 -7.30 3.21 19.17
CA THR A 43 -7.45 3.45 20.61
C THR A 43 -6.77 2.36 21.46
N HIS A 44 -6.67 1.15 20.94
CA HIS A 44 -6.05 -0.01 21.60
C HIS A 44 -4.72 -0.42 20.93
N VAL A 45 -4.69 -0.39 19.60
CA VAL A 45 -3.49 -0.54 18.77
C VAL A 45 -3.35 0.68 17.87
N GLN A 46 -2.13 1.01 17.47
CA GLN A 46 -1.86 2.12 16.56
C GLN A 46 -1.67 1.62 15.15
N TYR A 47 -2.63 1.91 14.28
CA TYR A 47 -2.49 1.78 12.84
C TYR A 47 -1.64 2.93 12.32
N CYS A 48 -0.91 2.68 11.23
CA CYS A 48 -0.14 3.71 10.55
C CYS A 48 -0.20 3.55 9.04
N ASN A 49 0.25 4.57 8.32
CA ASN A 49 0.50 4.54 6.88
C ASN A 49 1.97 4.85 6.58
N GLU A 50 2.86 4.51 7.52
CA GLU A 50 4.29 4.66 7.32
C GLU A 50 4.79 3.74 6.22
N VAL A 51 5.80 4.21 5.50
CA VAL A 51 6.52 3.45 4.47
C VAL A 51 7.98 3.40 4.87
N HIS A 52 8.54 2.20 4.97
CA HIS A 52 9.94 1.97 5.27
C HIS A 52 10.59 1.12 4.18
N MET A 53 11.85 1.38 3.86
CA MET A 53 12.62 0.60 2.92
C MET A 53 13.83 0.00 3.62
N TYR A 54 13.95 -1.31 3.63
CA TYR A 54 15.15 -1.99 4.10
C TYR A 54 16.07 -2.25 2.91
N ARG A 55 17.24 -1.63 2.91
CA ARG A 55 18.27 -1.84 1.88
C ARG A 55 19.06 -3.10 2.20
N LEU A 56 18.92 -4.15 1.39
CA LEU A 56 19.53 -5.46 1.65
C LEU A 56 21.05 -5.39 1.69
N LYS A 57 21.65 -4.67 0.74
CA LYS A 57 23.11 -4.54 0.61
C LYS A 57 23.80 -4.00 1.87
N THR A 58 23.14 -3.06 2.57
CA THR A 58 23.72 -2.40 3.76
C THR A 58 23.12 -2.91 5.07
N GLY A 59 22.02 -3.67 5.00
CA GLY A 59 21.25 -4.10 6.16
C GLY A 59 20.63 -2.95 6.97
N LYS A 60 20.29 -1.83 6.32
CA LYS A 60 19.82 -0.61 6.99
C LYS A 60 18.41 -0.24 6.54
N TRP A 61 17.61 0.23 7.50
CA TRP A 61 16.32 0.86 7.24
C TRP A 61 16.50 2.29 6.75
N ILE A 62 15.64 2.68 5.81
CA ILE A 62 15.52 4.01 5.23
C ILE A 62 14.07 4.43 5.45
N SER A 63 13.89 5.65 5.97
CA SER A 63 12.59 6.32 6.03
C SER A 63 12.51 7.27 4.82
N PRO A 64 11.93 6.85 3.68
CA PRO A 64 11.85 7.68 2.49
C PRO A 64 10.95 8.90 2.71
N ILE A 65 11.14 9.92 1.87
CA ILE A 65 10.18 11.03 1.72
C ILE A 65 8.99 10.52 0.94
N VAL A 66 7.81 10.54 1.54
CA VAL A 66 6.57 10.07 0.88
C VAL A 66 5.72 11.25 0.47
N THR A 67 5.26 11.25 -0.78
CA THR A 67 4.47 12.34 -1.39
C THR A 67 3.24 11.79 -2.11
N GLY A 68 2.31 12.68 -2.48
CA GLY A 68 1.08 12.31 -3.19
C GLY A 68 0.00 11.74 -2.28
N ASP A 69 -0.84 10.85 -2.83
CA ASP A 69 -2.05 10.35 -2.20
C ASP A 69 -1.77 9.17 -1.27
N ARG A 70 -1.03 9.41 -0.19
CA ARG A 70 -0.71 8.39 0.82
C ARG A 70 -2.02 7.77 1.36
N PRO A 71 -2.11 6.42 1.49
CA PRO A 71 -3.32 5.81 2.05
C PRO A 71 -3.56 6.31 3.48
N PRO A 72 -4.80 6.25 4.00
CA PRO A 72 -5.03 6.39 5.44
C PRO A 72 -4.23 5.33 6.23
N PRO A 73 -4.11 5.45 7.57
CA PRO A 73 -3.63 4.34 8.39
C PRO A 73 -4.34 3.05 7.98
N ILE A 74 -3.59 1.99 7.68
CA ILE A 74 -4.17 0.81 7.03
C ILE A 74 -3.41 -0.46 7.36
N SER A 75 -4.10 -1.59 7.46
CA SER A 75 -3.52 -2.92 7.70
C SER A 75 -4.30 -4.00 6.96
N SER A 76 -3.82 -5.24 6.96
CA SER A 76 -4.53 -6.41 6.40
C SER A 76 -4.93 -6.24 4.92
N PHE A 77 -4.12 -5.51 4.16
CA PHE A 77 -4.30 -5.27 2.72
C PHE A 77 -3.43 -6.19 1.88
N THR A 78 -3.72 -6.25 0.57
CA THR A 78 -2.83 -6.90 -0.40
C THR A 78 -1.89 -5.87 -1.01
N LEU A 79 -0.61 -6.22 -1.12
CA LEU A 79 0.44 -5.42 -1.77
C LEU A 79 1.23 -6.31 -2.73
N THR A 80 1.34 -5.90 -3.99
CA THR A 80 2.00 -6.69 -5.04
C THR A 80 2.87 -5.79 -5.93
N SER A 81 4.03 -6.29 -6.37
CA SER A 81 4.86 -5.57 -7.36
C SER A 81 4.17 -5.49 -8.72
N ILE A 82 4.30 -4.35 -9.39
CA ILE A 82 3.95 -4.20 -10.81
C ILE A 82 5.24 -4.18 -11.66
N THR A 83 6.25 -3.46 -11.18
CA THR A 83 7.59 -3.41 -11.78
C THR A 83 8.65 -3.52 -10.70
N ASN A 84 9.92 -3.44 -11.08
CA ASN A 84 11.05 -3.41 -10.16
C ASN A 84 10.96 -2.27 -9.12
N ALA A 85 10.31 -1.15 -9.46
CA ALA A 85 10.24 0.04 -8.61
C ALA A 85 8.81 0.50 -8.32
N THR A 86 7.80 -0.33 -8.60
CA THR A 86 6.39 0.04 -8.36
C THR A 86 5.58 -1.10 -7.77
N ALA A 87 4.64 -0.75 -6.89
CA ALA A 87 3.73 -1.70 -6.26
C ALA A 87 2.29 -1.19 -6.25
N ILE A 88 1.33 -2.13 -6.26
CA ILE A 88 -0.10 -1.88 -6.15
C ILE A 88 -0.63 -2.39 -4.82
N LEU A 89 -1.44 -1.56 -4.16
CA LEU A 89 -2.17 -1.88 -2.94
C LEU A 89 -3.66 -1.91 -3.23
N PHE A 90 -4.35 -2.92 -2.71
CA PHE A 90 -5.81 -3.00 -2.71
C PHE A 90 -6.34 -3.64 -1.42
N GLY A 91 -7.53 -3.21 -1.01
CA GLY A 91 -8.21 -3.73 0.17
C GLY A 91 -7.62 -3.19 1.48
N GLY A 92 -7.89 -3.92 2.56
CA GLY A 92 -7.39 -3.62 3.90
C GLY A 92 -8.38 -2.87 4.79
N SER A 93 -8.04 -2.83 6.07
CA SER A 93 -8.81 -2.18 7.13
C SER A 93 -8.15 -0.85 7.50
N THR A 94 -8.92 0.25 7.48
CA THR A 94 -8.42 1.62 7.71
C THR A 94 -8.64 2.13 9.14
N ASP A 95 -9.56 1.50 9.86
CA ASP A 95 -9.75 1.56 11.30
C ASP A 95 -10.34 0.21 11.77
N GLU A 96 -10.86 0.13 13.00
CA GLU A 96 -11.42 -1.12 13.54
C GLU A 96 -12.64 -1.62 12.75
N ASP A 97 -13.40 -0.74 12.08
CA ASP A 97 -14.71 -1.07 11.50
C ASP A 97 -14.86 -0.75 10.00
N SER A 98 -13.84 -0.18 9.35
CA SER A 98 -13.87 0.24 7.96
C SER A 98 -12.86 -0.51 7.10
N VAL A 99 -13.30 -0.85 5.89
CA VAL A 99 -12.48 -1.47 4.84
C VAL A 99 -12.35 -0.56 3.63
N SER A 100 -11.21 -0.59 2.97
CA SER A 100 -10.93 0.22 1.78
C SER A 100 -11.22 -0.56 0.49
N ASN A 101 -11.87 0.11 -0.47
CA ASN A 101 -11.98 -0.32 -1.87
C ASN A 101 -11.12 0.52 -2.81
N ASP A 102 -10.26 1.38 -2.26
CA ASP A 102 -9.40 2.23 -3.05
C ASP A 102 -8.15 1.48 -3.49
N VAL A 103 -7.68 1.74 -4.70
CA VAL A 103 -6.41 1.23 -5.22
C VAL A 103 -5.35 2.29 -5.06
N TYR A 104 -4.17 1.89 -4.60
CA TYR A 104 -3.03 2.79 -4.51
C TYR A 104 -1.85 2.24 -5.30
N ILE A 105 -1.16 3.13 -6.02
CA ILE A 105 0.11 2.83 -6.66
C ILE A 105 1.22 3.55 -5.91
N PHE A 106 2.27 2.82 -5.59
CA PHE A 106 3.49 3.32 -4.99
C PHE A 106 4.60 3.26 -6.02
N GLU A 107 5.22 4.40 -6.29
CA GLU A 107 6.41 4.54 -7.14
C GLU A 107 7.61 4.82 -6.25
N PHE A 108 8.59 3.91 -6.23
CA PHE A 108 9.74 3.97 -5.34
C PHE A 108 10.99 4.48 -6.04
N ALA A 109 11.78 5.26 -5.32
CA ALA A 109 13.15 5.64 -5.65
C ALA A 109 14.05 5.40 -4.42
N ASN A 110 15.37 5.59 -4.54
CA ASN A 110 16.32 5.31 -3.46
C ASN A 110 15.94 5.93 -2.10
N THR A 111 15.33 7.12 -2.09
CA THR A 111 15.03 7.89 -0.88
C THR A 111 13.64 8.51 -0.87
N SER A 112 12.79 8.21 -1.85
CA SER A 112 11.45 8.78 -1.95
C SER A 112 10.43 7.78 -2.48
N VAL A 113 9.17 8.01 -2.13
CA VAL A 113 8.03 7.24 -2.62
C VAL A 113 6.91 8.19 -3.00
N LYS A 114 6.35 8.02 -4.20
CA LYS A 114 5.18 8.77 -4.66
C LYS A 114 3.96 7.86 -4.64
N CYS A 115 2.89 8.30 -4.01
CA CYS A 115 1.63 7.58 -3.94
C CYS A 115 0.61 8.20 -4.89
N LYS A 116 -0.19 7.36 -5.55
CA LYS A 116 -1.34 7.78 -6.36
C LYS A 116 -2.56 6.94 -6.00
N LYS A 117 -3.69 7.60 -5.74
CA LYS A 117 -4.96 6.95 -5.39
C LYS A 117 -5.89 6.83 -6.59
N PHE A 118 -6.60 5.71 -6.68
CA PHE A 118 -7.69 5.46 -7.60
C PHE A 118 -8.90 5.00 -6.79
N SER A 119 -9.85 5.91 -6.57
CA SER A 119 -11.01 5.65 -5.73
C SER A 119 -12.08 4.85 -6.47
N ASN A 120 -12.72 3.91 -5.78
CA ASN A 120 -13.88 3.13 -6.27
C ASN A 120 -13.77 2.63 -7.73
N PRO A 121 -12.75 1.82 -8.09
CA PRO A 121 -12.61 1.30 -9.46
C PRO A 121 -13.81 0.43 -9.88
N GLY A 122 -14.54 -0.15 -8.91
CA GLY A 122 -15.72 -0.99 -9.14
C GLY A 122 -16.98 -0.24 -9.58
N GLY A 123 -17.07 1.08 -9.35
CA GLY A 123 -18.20 1.89 -9.83
C GLY A 123 -18.34 1.94 -11.37
N SER A 124 -17.34 1.42 -12.08
CA SER A 124 -17.30 1.30 -13.55
C SER A 124 -17.36 -0.16 -14.04
N LEU A 125 -17.85 -1.11 -13.24
CA LEU A 125 -18.13 -2.47 -13.72
C LEU A 125 -19.25 -2.43 -14.78
N ARG A 126 -18.91 -2.10 -16.03
CA ARG A 126 -19.73 -2.40 -17.20
C ARG A 126 -19.63 -3.90 -17.40
N THR A 127 -20.64 -4.63 -16.95
CA THR A 127 -20.89 -5.98 -17.46
C THR A 127 -21.06 -5.85 -18.97
N THR A 128 -20.17 -6.43 -19.76
CA THR A 128 -20.46 -6.63 -21.19
C THR A 128 -21.75 -7.45 -21.27
N PRO A 129 -22.83 -6.96 -21.92
CA PRO A 129 -23.95 -7.82 -22.20
C PRO A 129 -23.41 -9.00 -23.01
N THR A 130 -23.52 -10.21 -22.49
CA THR A 130 -23.30 -11.42 -23.29
C THR A 130 -24.31 -11.36 -24.43
N SER A 131 -23.85 -11.15 -25.65
CA SER A 131 -24.69 -11.26 -26.84
C SER A 131 -25.07 -12.73 -27.04
N SER A 132 -26.09 -13.20 -26.34
CA SER A 132 -26.83 -14.40 -26.74
C SER A 132 -27.77 -14.00 -27.88
N GLY A 133 -27.18 -13.76 -29.06
CA GLY A 133 -27.92 -13.65 -30.30
C GLY A 133 -28.37 -15.03 -30.73
N TRP A 134 -29.67 -15.29 -30.64
CA TRP A 134 -30.28 -16.42 -31.33
C TRP A 134 -30.22 -16.14 -32.84
N ILE A 135 -29.48 -16.96 -33.58
CA ILE A 135 -29.61 -17.04 -35.03
C ILE A 135 -30.81 -17.94 -35.29
N SER A 136 -31.95 -17.36 -35.68
CA SER A 136 -33.02 -18.11 -36.33
C SER A 136 -32.66 -18.25 -37.80
N TYR A 137 -32.49 -19.48 -38.27
CA TYR A 137 -32.52 -19.78 -39.69
C TYR A 137 -33.98 -19.75 -40.17
N GLN A 138 -34.28 -18.87 -41.13
CA GLN A 138 -35.32 -19.08 -42.14
C GLN A 138 -34.73 -18.74 -43.50
#